data_AF-A0A7S4JLS6-F1
#
_entry.id   AF-A0A7S4JLS6-F1
#
_cell.length_a   1.000
_cell.length_b   1.000
_cell.length_c   1.000
_cell.angle_alpha   90.00
_cell.angle_beta   90.00
_cell.angle_gamma   90.00
#
_symmetry.space_group_name_H-M   'P 1'
#
loop_
_entity.id
_entity.type
_entity.pdbx_description
1 polymer ?
#
loop_
_entity_poly.entity_id
_entity_poly.type
_entity_poly.pdbx_seq_one_letter_code
_entity_poly.pdbx_strand_id
1 'polypeptide(L)'
;KESTRNMSAKKIEIDVPKESMHLVIGKGGDTVKKIRSETKTKITLPDKGSNSTKVIIEGDASNCNAAKKMIQDILAKAEKDKKKKDEKREKEHKKKKEGEEKQSQKTGKKYDKEQEKVDKLAAERAKYFEMSKKAYDAGDKEKAKEYSDKGKEITTKMEKAKQEGNDKLFKSRNSKGLNSPTIDLHGLQVEYAIAKLDEYLAHSKKKGLKEVEVITGAGNHSGPEGAKIKPEVEKHLKSKKYKFAAEKNGS
;
A
#
# COMPACT_ATOMS: atom_id res chain seq x y z
N LYS A 1 74.62 1.43 14.32
CA LYS A 1 74.36 0.04 14.75
C LYS A 1 72.92 -0.01 15.28
N GLU A 2 71.90 0.10 14.44
CA GLU A 2 71.41 -0.96 13.54
C GLU A 2 71.30 -2.31 14.26
N SER A 3 70.06 -2.70 14.56
CA SER A 3 69.65 -4.06 14.83
C SER A 3 68.21 -4.18 14.35
N THR A 4 68.12 -4.58 13.09
CA THR A 4 66.96 -4.98 12.31
C THR A 4 66.14 -6.05 13.04
N ARG A 5 64.99 -5.68 13.60
CA ARG A 5 63.94 -6.66 13.92
C ARG A 5 63.02 -6.76 12.72
N ASN A 6 63.19 -7.88 12.04
CA ASN A 6 62.36 -8.44 10.97
C ASN A 6 60.86 -8.30 11.31
N MET A 7 60.23 -7.21 10.89
CA MET A 7 58.78 -7.03 11.00
C MET A 7 58.17 -7.65 9.76
N SER A 8 57.68 -8.88 9.89
CA SER A 8 56.89 -9.54 8.85
C SER A 8 55.70 -8.64 8.50
N ALA A 9 55.75 -7.96 7.35
CA ALA A 9 54.60 -7.25 6.81
C ALA A 9 53.48 -8.27 6.61
N LYS A 10 52.46 -8.20 7.44
CA LYS A 10 51.33 -9.12 7.41
C LYS A 10 50.24 -8.50 6.55
N LYS A 11 49.75 -9.26 5.58
CA LYS A 11 48.62 -8.91 4.75
C LYS A 11 47.35 -9.56 5.30
N ILE A 12 46.31 -8.78 5.52
CA ILE A 12 44.99 -9.23 5.97
C ILE A 12 43.96 -8.85 4.92
N GLU A 13 43.11 -9.80 4.52
CA GLU A 13 41.98 -9.57 3.64
C GLU A 13 40.68 -9.57 4.47
N ILE A 14 39.82 -8.57 4.22
CA ILE A 14 38.50 -8.44 4.85
C ILE A 14 37.47 -8.38 3.74
N ASP A 15 36.46 -9.24 3.82
CA ASP A 15 35.30 -9.13 2.96
C ASP A 15 34.35 -8.05 3.50
N VAL A 16 34.08 -7.04 2.69
CA VAL A 16 33.23 -5.91 3.00
C VAL A 16 32.12 -5.84 1.93
N PRO A 17 30.85 -6.03 2.31
CA PRO A 17 29.74 -5.92 1.38
C PRO A 17 29.72 -4.55 0.69
N LYS A 18 29.44 -4.51 -0.63
CA LYS A 18 29.38 -3.27 -1.42
C LYS A 18 28.44 -2.22 -0.79
N GLU A 19 27.35 -2.69 -0.19
CA GLU A 19 26.35 -1.84 0.48
C GLU A 19 26.90 -1.12 1.71
N SER A 20 27.87 -1.71 2.42
CA SER A 20 28.47 -1.11 3.62
C SER A 20 29.86 -0.52 3.35
N MET A 21 30.41 -0.73 2.14
CA MET A 21 31.69 -0.19 1.69
C MET A 21 31.72 1.35 1.78
N HIS A 22 30.62 2.02 1.44
CA HIS A 22 30.54 3.49 1.52
C HIS A 22 30.62 4.01 2.98
N LEU A 23 30.25 3.19 3.97
CA LEU A 23 30.35 3.53 5.40
C LEU A 23 31.79 3.36 5.91
N VAL A 24 32.49 2.34 5.43
CA VAL A 24 33.91 2.11 5.75
C VAL A 24 34.79 3.22 5.17
N ILE A 25 34.46 3.73 3.97
CA ILE A 25 35.15 4.86 3.35
C ILE A 25 34.83 6.17 4.11
N GLY A 26 33.56 6.40 4.44
CA GLY A 26 33.08 7.64 5.06
C GLY A 26 32.87 8.77 4.04
N LYS A 27 32.24 9.88 4.46
CA LYS A 27 32.10 11.07 3.61
C LYS A 27 33.49 11.57 3.20
N GLY A 28 33.77 11.69 1.90
CA GLY A 28 35.07 12.16 1.40
C GLY A 28 36.28 11.25 1.69
N GLY A 29 36.06 10.01 2.15
CA GLY A 29 37.15 9.11 2.55
C GLY A 29 37.73 9.38 3.93
N ASP A 30 37.09 10.20 4.77
CA ASP A 30 37.66 10.63 6.04
C ASP A 30 37.78 9.49 7.06
N THR A 31 36.85 8.54 7.05
CA THR A 31 36.87 7.39 7.96
C THR A 31 38.03 6.45 7.61
N VAL A 32 38.22 6.12 6.33
CA VAL A 32 39.37 5.29 5.92
C VAL A 32 40.72 6.02 6.09
N LYS A 33 40.77 7.35 5.87
CA LYS A 33 41.98 8.15 6.14
C LYS A 33 42.34 8.13 7.63
N LYS A 34 41.35 8.25 8.52
CA LYS A 34 41.55 8.16 9.96
C LYS A 34 42.09 6.80 10.37
N ILE A 35 41.50 5.70 9.89
CA ILE A 35 41.97 4.34 10.17
C ILE A 35 43.41 4.15 9.68
N ARG A 36 43.75 4.63 8.48
CA ARG A 36 45.13 4.59 7.94
C ARG A 36 46.12 5.35 8.83
N SER A 37 45.76 6.55 9.29
CA SER A 37 46.61 7.39 10.14
C SER A 37 46.81 6.79 11.53
N GLU A 38 45.74 6.29 12.14
CA GLU A 38 45.72 5.77 13.51
C GLU A 38 46.40 4.40 13.63
N THR A 39 46.24 3.54 12.62
CA THR A 39 46.84 2.20 12.61
C THR A 39 48.19 2.14 11.89
N LYS A 40 48.61 3.22 11.22
CA LYS A 40 49.81 3.25 10.36
C LYS A 40 49.86 2.08 9.35
N THR A 41 48.69 1.66 8.85
CA THR A 41 48.57 0.56 7.87
C THR A 41 48.24 1.07 6.47
N LYS A 42 48.64 0.31 5.45
CA LYS A 42 48.29 0.55 4.05
C LYS A 42 47.01 -0.23 3.72
N ILE A 43 45.92 0.49 3.52
CA ILE A 43 44.60 -0.10 3.19
C ILE A 43 44.33 0.09 1.70
N THR A 44 44.25 -0.99 0.94
CA THR A 44 43.88 -0.99 -0.48
C THR A 44 42.39 -1.34 -0.61
N LEU A 45 41.64 -0.43 -1.22
CA LEU A 45 40.21 -0.59 -1.49
C LEU A 45 40.03 -1.16 -2.91
N PRO A 46 38.98 -1.98 -3.14
CA PRO A 46 38.67 -2.47 -4.48
C PRO A 46 38.15 -1.33 -5.37
N ASP A 47 38.46 -1.40 -6.66
CA ASP A 47 38.10 -0.37 -7.63
C ASP A 47 36.59 -0.33 -7.90
N LYS A 48 36.04 0.85 -8.20
CA LYS A 48 34.59 1.11 -8.30
C LYS A 48 33.90 0.31 -9.42
N GLY A 49 34.66 -0.19 -10.39
CA GLY A 49 34.17 -1.01 -11.51
C GLY A 49 34.33 -2.53 -11.33
N SER A 50 34.97 -3.00 -10.25
CA SER A 50 35.25 -4.42 -10.04
C SER A 50 34.25 -5.04 -9.06
N ASN A 51 33.86 -6.30 -9.28
CA ASN A 51 32.97 -7.04 -8.38
C ASN A 51 33.63 -7.46 -7.05
N SER A 52 34.86 -7.03 -6.80
CA SER A 52 35.62 -7.39 -5.62
C SER A 52 35.10 -6.67 -4.37
N THR A 53 34.66 -7.43 -3.36
CA THR A 53 34.26 -6.98 -2.02
C THR A 53 35.44 -6.97 -1.04
N LYS A 54 36.65 -7.28 -1.50
CA LYS A 54 37.81 -7.50 -0.64
C LYS A 54 38.59 -6.22 -0.37
N VAL A 55 38.70 -5.84 0.90
CA VAL A 55 39.60 -4.79 1.38
C VAL A 55 40.88 -5.44 1.88
N ILE A 56 42.03 -4.96 1.39
CA ILE A 56 43.35 -5.48 1.75
C ILE A 56 44.02 -4.51 2.72
N ILE A 57 44.53 -5.01 3.84
CA ILE A 57 45.28 -4.24 4.84
C ILE A 57 46.68 -4.83 4.95
N GLU A 58 47.69 -3.99 4.75
CA GLU A 58 49.10 -4.35 4.82
C GLU A 58 49.80 -3.52 5.90
N GLY A 59 50.54 -4.19 6.79
CA GLY A 59 51.28 -3.54 7.87
C GLY A 59 51.73 -4.53 8.94
N ASP A 60 52.07 -4.04 10.13
CA ASP A 60 52.44 -4.90 11.25
C ASP A 60 51.26 -5.75 11.74
N ALA A 61 51.53 -6.94 12.29
CA ALA A 61 50.49 -7.85 12.76
C ALA A 61 49.56 -7.21 13.81
N SER A 62 50.10 -6.38 14.71
CA SER A 62 49.32 -5.64 15.71
C SER A 62 48.42 -4.58 15.06
N ASN A 63 48.99 -3.83 14.12
CA ASN A 63 48.33 -2.72 13.42
C ASN A 63 47.22 -3.20 12.47
N CYS A 64 47.45 -4.31 11.76
CA CYS A 64 46.44 -4.90 10.87
C CYS A 64 45.23 -5.45 11.65
N ASN A 65 45.46 -6.02 12.84
CA ASN A 65 44.38 -6.47 13.71
C ASN A 65 43.55 -5.30 14.25
N ALA A 66 44.20 -4.19 14.61
CA ALA A 66 43.50 -2.97 15.03
C ALA A 66 42.63 -2.39 13.91
N ALA A 67 43.16 -2.31 12.68
CA ALA A 67 42.41 -1.84 11.51
C ALA A 67 41.23 -2.77 11.17
N LYS A 68 41.43 -4.10 11.26
CA LYS A 68 40.38 -5.10 11.06
C LYS A 68 39.24 -4.93 12.05
N LYS A 69 39.55 -4.72 13.32
CA LYS A 69 38.55 -4.53 14.38
C LYS A 69 37.72 -3.28 14.14
N MET A 70 38.35 -2.15 13.79
CA MET A 70 37.64 -0.90 13.48
C MET A 70 36.68 -1.04 12.30
N ILE A 71 37.10 -1.72 11.23
CA ILE A 71 36.24 -1.97 10.05
C ILE A 71 35.08 -2.89 10.42
N GLN A 72 35.33 -3.97 11.18
CA GLN A 72 34.29 -4.86 11.67
C GLN A 72 33.28 -4.16 12.58
N ASP A 73 33.73 -3.22 13.43
CA ASP A 73 32.84 -2.44 14.30
C ASP A 73 31.93 -1.49 13.49
N ILE A 74 32.43 -0.90 12.40
CA ILE A 74 31.63 -0.06 11.49
C ILE A 74 30.58 -0.93 10.77
N LEU A 75 30.96 -2.14 10.33
CA LEU A 75 30.03 -3.09 9.72
C LEU A 75 28.98 -3.58 10.72
N ALA A 76 29.37 -3.86 11.96
CA ALA A 76 28.45 -4.27 13.01
C ALA A 76 27.46 -3.14 13.39
N LYS A 77 27.88 -1.86 13.31
CA LYS A 77 26.98 -0.71 13.46
C LYS A 77 26.01 -0.60 12.28
N ALA A 78 26.50 -0.78 11.05
CA ALA A 78 25.66 -0.76 9.84
C ALA A 78 24.57 -1.85 9.85
N GLU A 79 24.91 -3.07 10.30
CA GLU A 79 23.96 -4.17 10.45
C GLU A 79 22.91 -3.89 11.55
N LYS A 80 23.32 -3.30 12.68
CA LYS A 80 22.41 -2.90 13.77
C LYS A 80 21.46 -1.77 13.36
N ASP A 81 21.93 -0.83 12.55
CA ASP A 81 21.12 0.29 12.06
C ASP A 81 20.15 -0.13 10.95
N LYS A 82 20.52 -1.10 10.10
CA LYS A 82 19.57 -1.77 9.19
C LYS A 82 18.46 -2.49 9.96
N LYS A 83 18.81 -3.33 10.94
CA LYS A 83 17.84 -4.12 11.71
C LYS A 83 16.85 -3.26 12.52
N LYS A 84 17.29 -2.12 13.07
CA LYS A 84 16.41 -1.15 13.77
C LYS A 84 15.50 -0.37 12.80
N LYS A 85 15.94 -0.11 11.57
CA LYS A 85 15.16 0.62 10.56
C LYS A 85 14.15 -0.29 9.87
N ASP A 86 14.51 -1.56 9.66
CA ASP A 86 13.64 -2.59 9.10
C ASP A 86 12.60 -3.05 10.13
N GLU A 87 12.96 -3.27 11.40
CA GLU A 87 11.96 -3.54 12.45
C GLU A 87 11.00 -2.36 12.69
N LYS A 88 11.46 -1.12 12.53
CA LYS A 88 10.58 0.06 12.67
C LYS A 88 9.62 0.19 11.48
N ARG A 89 10.09 -0.05 10.24
CA ARG A 89 9.25 -0.09 9.04
C ARG A 89 8.28 -1.27 9.04
N GLU A 90 8.70 -2.44 9.53
CA GLU A 90 7.88 -3.64 9.63
C GLU A 90 6.85 -3.53 10.77
N LYS A 91 7.20 -2.95 11.93
CA LYS A 91 6.25 -2.65 13.02
C LYS A 91 5.27 -1.52 12.65
N GLU A 92 5.67 -0.52 11.85
CA GLU A 92 4.76 0.51 11.33
C GLU A 92 3.83 -0.02 10.22
N HIS A 93 4.32 -0.88 9.32
CA HIS A 93 3.48 -1.56 8.33
C HIS A 93 2.51 -2.56 8.96
N LYS A 94 2.93 -3.29 10.01
CA LYS A 94 2.08 -4.25 10.72
C LYS A 94 1.03 -3.57 11.60
N LYS A 95 1.37 -2.44 12.26
CA LYS A 95 0.37 -1.59 12.96
C LYS A 95 -0.61 -0.89 12.02
N LYS A 96 -0.19 -0.46 10.82
CA LYS A 96 -1.10 0.09 9.80
C LYS A 96 -2.05 -0.98 9.28
N LYS A 97 -1.54 -2.16 8.90
CA LYS A 97 -2.36 -3.29 8.44
C LYS A 97 -3.33 -3.79 9.52
N GLU A 98 -2.91 -3.95 10.78
CA GLU A 98 -3.81 -4.36 11.87
C GLU A 98 -4.84 -3.27 12.24
N GLY A 99 -4.51 -1.99 12.07
CA GLY A 99 -5.45 -0.88 12.23
C GLY A 99 -6.50 -0.84 11.11
N GLU A 100 -6.06 -1.00 9.86
CA GLU A 100 -6.91 -1.08 8.66
C GLU A 100 -7.78 -2.35 8.65
N GLU A 101 -7.29 -3.47 9.17
CA GLU A 101 -8.00 -4.75 9.26
C GLU A 101 -9.05 -4.75 10.39
N LYS A 102 -8.74 -4.17 11.56
CA LYS A 102 -9.74 -3.92 12.62
C LYS A 102 -10.77 -2.86 12.23
N GLN A 103 -10.37 -1.89 11.41
CA GLN A 103 -11.28 -0.90 10.81
C GLN A 103 -12.14 -1.53 9.71
N SER A 104 -11.59 -2.41 8.88
CA SER A 104 -12.30 -3.21 7.88
C SER A 104 -13.35 -4.12 8.53
N GLN A 105 -13.00 -4.81 9.63
CA GLN A 105 -13.93 -5.66 10.39
C GLN A 105 -15.06 -4.86 11.09
N LYS A 106 -14.77 -3.66 11.63
CA LYS A 106 -15.80 -2.75 12.17
C LYS A 106 -16.69 -2.14 11.09
N THR A 107 -16.13 -1.89 9.90
CA THR A 107 -16.87 -1.36 8.75
C THR A 107 -17.79 -2.43 8.15
N GLY A 108 -17.34 -3.69 8.08
CA GLY A 108 -18.18 -4.84 7.69
C GLY A 108 -19.42 -5.00 8.58
N LYS A 109 -19.25 -4.99 9.91
CA LYS A 109 -20.39 -5.04 10.86
C LYS A 109 -21.34 -3.84 10.80
N LYS A 110 -20.88 -2.67 10.34
CA LYS A 110 -21.76 -1.51 10.08
C LYS A 110 -22.49 -1.65 8.74
N TYR A 111 -21.83 -2.26 7.75
CA TYR A 111 -22.41 -2.59 6.46
C TYR A 111 -23.57 -3.57 6.59
N ASP A 112 -23.43 -4.56 7.48
CA ASP A 112 -24.50 -5.54 7.76
C ASP A 112 -25.81 -4.86 8.16
N LYS A 113 -25.76 -3.77 8.95
CA LYS A 113 -26.96 -3.04 9.41
C LYS A 113 -27.63 -2.24 8.30
N GLU A 114 -26.85 -1.62 7.42
CA GLU A 114 -27.41 -0.84 6.31
C GLU A 114 -27.91 -1.79 5.20
N GLN A 115 -27.23 -2.92 5.01
CA GLN A 115 -27.67 -4.00 4.12
C GLN A 115 -28.97 -4.63 4.62
N GLU A 116 -29.12 -4.85 5.94
CA GLU A 116 -30.38 -5.35 6.52
C GLU A 116 -31.56 -4.40 6.23
N LYS A 117 -31.35 -3.09 6.26
CA LYS A 117 -32.38 -2.10 5.87
C LYS A 117 -32.74 -2.22 4.40
N VAL A 118 -31.75 -2.38 3.52
CA VAL A 118 -31.96 -2.59 2.07
C VAL A 118 -32.70 -3.91 1.81
N ASP A 119 -32.35 -4.98 2.51
CA ASP A 119 -32.98 -6.30 2.36
C ASP A 119 -34.43 -6.31 2.83
N LYS A 120 -34.74 -5.62 3.94
CA LYS A 120 -36.12 -5.41 4.41
C LYS A 120 -36.96 -4.67 3.35
N LEU A 121 -36.41 -3.58 2.80
CA LEU A 121 -37.09 -2.83 1.74
C LEU A 121 -37.24 -3.66 0.46
N ALA A 122 -36.26 -4.51 0.12
CA ALA A 122 -36.35 -5.40 -1.04
C ALA A 122 -37.46 -6.45 -0.86
N ALA A 123 -37.59 -7.04 0.33
CA ALA A 123 -38.66 -7.98 0.65
C ALA A 123 -40.04 -7.30 0.61
N GLU A 124 -40.16 -6.10 1.19
CA GLU A 124 -41.40 -5.32 1.15
C GLU A 124 -41.79 -4.94 -0.29
N ARG A 125 -40.81 -4.51 -1.09
CA ARG A 125 -40.99 -4.21 -2.53
C ARG A 125 -41.51 -5.43 -3.29
N ALA A 126 -40.89 -6.59 -3.09
CA ALA A 126 -41.30 -7.84 -3.74
C ALA A 126 -42.76 -8.19 -3.43
N LYS A 127 -43.16 -8.05 -2.16
CA LYS A 127 -44.54 -8.26 -1.71
C LYS A 127 -45.53 -7.38 -2.47
N TYR A 128 -45.26 -6.09 -2.62
CA TYR A 128 -46.18 -5.18 -3.32
C TYR A 128 -46.23 -5.43 -4.83
N PHE A 129 -45.13 -5.79 -5.48
CA PHE A 129 -45.18 -6.18 -6.90
C PHE A 129 -45.91 -7.50 -7.12
N GLU A 130 -45.80 -8.46 -6.19
CA GLU A 130 -46.60 -9.69 -6.24
C GLU A 130 -48.09 -9.39 -6.07
N MET A 131 -48.46 -8.54 -5.11
CA MET A 131 -49.85 -8.10 -4.92
C MET A 131 -50.39 -7.35 -6.14
N SER A 132 -49.57 -6.48 -6.74
CA SER A 132 -49.91 -5.76 -7.98
C SER A 132 -50.20 -6.73 -9.12
N LYS A 133 -49.34 -7.74 -9.31
CA LYS A 133 -49.53 -8.78 -10.32
C LYS A 133 -50.82 -9.56 -10.09
N LYS A 134 -51.08 -10.02 -8.86
CA LYS A 134 -52.32 -10.74 -8.52
C LYS A 134 -53.58 -9.91 -8.77
N ALA A 135 -53.56 -8.62 -8.42
CA ALA A 135 -54.68 -7.73 -8.67
C ALA A 135 -54.91 -7.49 -10.17
N TYR A 136 -53.83 -7.37 -10.95
CA TYR A 136 -53.91 -7.25 -12.41
C TYR A 136 -54.51 -8.51 -13.05
N ASP A 137 -54.04 -9.69 -12.64
CA ASP A 137 -54.53 -10.99 -13.13
C ASP A 137 -56.00 -11.20 -12.76
N ALA A 138 -56.46 -10.63 -11.64
CA ALA A 138 -57.87 -10.65 -11.21
C ALA A 138 -58.74 -9.56 -11.89
N GLY A 139 -58.17 -8.72 -12.76
CA GLY A 139 -58.86 -7.62 -13.43
C GLY A 139 -59.10 -6.38 -12.57
N ASP A 140 -58.63 -6.36 -11.32
CA ASP A 140 -58.72 -5.23 -10.40
C ASP A 140 -57.59 -4.22 -10.69
N LYS A 141 -57.81 -3.41 -11.72
CA LYS A 141 -56.84 -2.42 -12.21
C LYS A 141 -56.51 -1.33 -11.18
N GLU A 142 -57.46 -1.01 -10.31
CA GLU A 142 -57.29 0.02 -9.28
C GLU A 142 -56.32 -0.45 -8.19
N LYS A 143 -56.54 -1.67 -7.64
CA LYS A 143 -55.59 -2.27 -6.69
C LYS A 143 -54.24 -2.57 -7.32
N ALA A 144 -54.22 -3.02 -8.58
CA ALA A 144 -52.97 -3.27 -9.29
C ALA A 144 -52.10 -1.99 -9.37
N LYS A 145 -52.73 -0.85 -9.67
CA LYS A 145 -52.06 0.46 -9.70
C LYS A 145 -51.61 0.88 -8.31
N GLU A 146 -52.47 0.78 -7.29
CA GLU A 146 -52.13 1.13 -5.91
C GLU A 146 -50.89 0.36 -5.41
N TYR A 147 -50.88 -0.96 -5.58
CA TYR A 147 -49.75 -1.79 -5.18
C TYR A 147 -48.50 -1.51 -6.01
N SER A 148 -48.64 -1.21 -7.31
CA SER A 148 -47.50 -0.80 -8.14
C SER A 148 -46.89 0.51 -7.63
N ASP A 149 -47.71 1.49 -7.25
CA ASP A 149 -47.22 2.78 -6.78
C ASP A 149 -46.54 2.65 -5.41
N LYS A 150 -47.06 1.81 -4.50
CA LYS A 150 -46.35 1.43 -3.26
C LYS A 150 -45.01 0.74 -3.54
N GLY A 151 -44.97 -0.17 -4.51
CA GLY A 151 -43.72 -0.82 -4.93
C GLY A 151 -42.68 0.16 -5.48
N LYS A 152 -43.12 1.19 -6.23
CA LYS A 152 -42.24 2.29 -6.70
C LYS A 152 -41.75 3.15 -5.53
N GLU A 153 -42.62 3.51 -4.59
CA GLU A 153 -42.23 4.29 -3.41
C GLU A 153 -41.14 3.57 -2.60
N ILE A 154 -41.28 2.26 -2.39
CA ILE A 154 -40.26 1.45 -1.71
C ILE A 154 -38.98 1.36 -2.54
N THR A 155 -39.07 1.35 -3.88
CA THR A 155 -37.89 1.43 -4.76
C THR A 155 -37.11 2.71 -4.47
N THR A 156 -37.79 3.87 -4.42
CA THR A 156 -37.16 5.15 -4.06
C THR A 156 -36.53 5.12 -2.66
N LYS A 157 -37.23 4.57 -1.66
CA LYS A 157 -36.68 4.42 -0.29
C LYS A 157 -35.45 3.52 -0.27
N MET A 158 -35.46 2.44 -1.03
CA MET A 158 -34.35 1.50 -1.14
C MET A 158 -33.12 2.15 -1.81
N GLU A 159 -33.32 2.89 -2.90
CA GLU A 159 -32.24 3.64 -3.57
C GLU A 159 -31.63 4.68 -2.62
N LYS A 160 -32.45 5.43 -1.89
CA LYS A 160 -31.97 6.37 -0.88
C LYS A 160 -31.17 5.68 0.22
N ALA A 161 -31.65 4.56 0.76
CA ALA A 161 -30.93 3.80 1.77
C ALA A 161 -29.57 3.28 1.25
N LYS A 162 -29.54 2.78 0.01
CA LYS A 162 -28.31 2.37 -0.67
C LYS A 162 -27.33 3.54 -0.81
N GLN A 163 -27.82 4.70 -1.24
CA GLN A 163 -27.01 5.91 -1.37
C GLN A 163 -26.45 6.37 -0.02
N GLU A 164 -27.27 6.43 1.02
CA GLU A 164 -26.85 6.78 2.38
C GLU A 164 -25.77 5.82 2.91
N GLY A 165 -25.91 4.52 2.63
CA GLY A 165 -24.90 3.50 2.97
C GLY A 165 -23.57 3.73 2.25
N ASN A 166 -23.63 3.93 0.93
CA ASN A 166 -22.44 4.23 0.12
C ASN A 166 -21.76 5.54 0.56
N ASP A 167 -22.53 6.60 0.86
CA ASP A 167 -21.99 7.89 1.32
C ASP A 167 -21.22 7.74 2.64
N LYS A 168 -21.80 7.04 3.63
CA LYS A 168 -21.15 6.78 4.92
C LYS A 168 -19.84 6.02 4.73
N LEU A 169 -19.85 5.03 3.86
CA LEU A 169 -18.69 4.19 3.56
C LEU A 169 -17.59 4.93 2.85
N PHE A 170 -17.94 5.63 1.78
CA PHE A 170 -17.04 6.42 0.97
C PHE A 170 -16.34 7.45 1.85
N LYS A 171 -17.10 8.16 2.69
CA LYS A 171 -16.56 9.14 3.64
C LYS A 171 -15.60 8.50 4.66
N SER A 172 -15.92 7.29 5.15
CA SER A 172 -15.07 6.58 6.09
C SER A 172 -13.73 6.14 5.48
N ARG A 173 -13.73 5.75 4.21
CA ARG A 173 -12.55 5.25 3.48
C ARG A 173 -11.69 6.39 2.94
N ASN A 174 -12.34 7.43 2.47
CA ASN A 174 -11.72 8.63 1.91
C ASN A 174 -11.68 9.75 2.96
N SER A 175 -11.27 9.44 4.18
CA SER A 175 -11.26 10.39 5.31
C SER A 175 -10.34 11.59 5.10
N LYS A 176 -9.30 11.44 4.28
CA LYS A 176 -8.40 12.52 3.84
C LYS A 176 -9.02 13.40 2.74
N GLY A 177 -10.24 13.07 2.30
CA GLY A 177 -10.97 13.77 1.25
C GLY A 177 -10.28 13.73 -0.12
N LEU A 178 -10.71 14.62 -1.01
CA LEU A 178 -10.23 14.73 -2.40
C LEU A 178 -8.80 15.31 -2.52
N ASN A 179 -8.08 15.47 -1.40
CA ASN A 179 -6.69 15.96 -1.39
C ASN A 179 -5.67 14.82 -1.40
N SER A 180 -6.12 13.59 -1.14
CA SER A 180 -5.32 12.38 -1.29
C SER A 180 -5.08 12.09 -2.78
N PRO A 181 -3.89 11.62 -3.21
CA PRO A 181 -3.66 11.10 -4.57
C PRO A 181 -4.30 9.71 -4.79
N THR A 182 -4.88 9.15 -3.73
CA THR A 182 -5.57 7.86 -3.75
C THR A 182 -7.06 8.06 -3.46
N ILE A 183 -7.91 7.41 -4.25
CA ILE A 183 -9.34 7.25 -3.98
C ILE A 183 -9.65 5.78 -3.70
N ASP A 184 -10.41 5.56 -2.64
CA ASP A 184 -10.82 4.23 -2.22
C ASP A 184 -12.30 3.97 -2.50
N LEU A 185 -12.55 3.08 -3.46
CA LEU A 185 -13.87 2.70 -3.95
C LEU A 185 -14.30 1.29 -3.53
N HIS A 186 -13.48 0.58 -2.74
CA HIS A 186 -13.80 -0.81 -2.42
C HIS A 186 -15.16 -0.92 -1.73
N GLY A 187 -15.88 -2.02 -1.99
CA GLY A 187 -17.17 -2.34 -1.34
C GLY A 187 -18.35 -1.40 -1.63
N LEU A 188 -18.17 -0.37 -2.46
CA LEU A 188 -19.27 0.49 -2.91
C LEU A 188 -20.08 -0.20 -4.01
N GLN A 189 -21.32 0.24 -4.21
CA GLN A 189 -22.05 -0.15 -5.42
C GLN A 189 -21.39 0.43 -6.66
N VAL A 190 -21.36 -0.35 -7.74
CA VAL A 190 -20.65 -0.02 -8.99
C VAL A 190 -21.01 1.37 -9.51
N GLU A 191 -22.31 1.64 -9.70
CA GLU A 191 -22.77 2.91 -10.26
C GLU A 191 -22.36 4.11 -9.39
N TYR A 192 -22.49 3.98 -8.08
CA TYR A 192 -22.02 4.99 -7.12
C TYR A 192 -20.50 5.17 -7.19
N ALA A 193 -19.73 4.08 -7.25
CA ALA A 193 -18.27 4.11 -7.33
C ALA A 193 -17.79 4.84 -8.58
N ILE A 194 -18.42 4.59 -9.74
CA ILE A 194 -18.11 5.26 -11.00
C ILE A 194 -18.42 6.76 -10.93
N ALA A 195 -19.56 7.14 -10.36
CA ALA A 195 -19.89 8.56 -10.16
C ALA A 195 -18.85 9.27 -9.27
N LYS A 196 -18.43 8.64 -8.16
CA LYS A 196 -17.38 9.20 -7.29
C LYS A 196 -16.00 9.24 -7.93
N LEU A 197 -15.67 8.24 -8.75
CA LEU A 197 -14.45 8.27 -9.54
C LEU A 197 -14.43 9.47 -10.49
N ASP A 198 -15.55 9.78 -11.14
CA ASP A 198 -15.66 10.94 -12.04
C ASP A 198 -15.49 12.27 -11.32
N GLU A 199 -16.18 12.46 -10.19
CA GLU A 199 -16.02 13.64 -9.34
C GLU A 199 -14.55 13.82 -8.92
N TYR A 200 -13.92 12.73 -8.49
CA TYR A 200 -12.54 12.74 -8.04
C TYR A 200 -11.54 13.02 -9.17
N LEU A 201 -11.69 12.38 -10.33
CA LEU A 201 -10.83 12.62 -11.49
C LEU A 201 -10.93 14.07 -11.99
N ALA A 202 -12.14 14.65 -12.00
CA ALA A 202 -12.35 16.04 -12.36
C ALA A 202 -11.65 16.99 -11.37
N HIS A 203 -11.75 16.71 -10.07
CA HIS A 203 -11.07 17.48 -9.03
C HIS A 203 -9.54 17.35 -9.12
N SER A 204 -9.03 16.14 -9.33
CA SER A 204 -7.60 15.86 -9.44
C SER A 204 -6.97 16.55 -10.66
N LYS A 205 -7.68 16.59 -11.79
CA LYS A 205 -7.30 17.37 -12.97
C LYS A 205 -7.19 18.87 -12.66
N LYS A 206 -8.18 19.44 -11.98
CA LYS A 206 -8.15 20.86 -11.58
C LYS A 206 -6.97 21.20 -10.66
N LYS A 207 -6.50 20.23 -9.87
CA LYS A 207 -5.32 20.37 -9.00
C LYS A 207 -3.99 20.10 -9.69
N GLY A 208 -3.99 19.66 -10.94
CA GLY A 208 -2.75 19.33 -11.67
C GLY A 208 -2.07 18.04 -11.21
N LEU A 209 -2.80 17.11 -10.56
CA LEU A 209 -2.29 15.77 -10.27
C LEU A 209 -2.06 15.03 -11.59
N LYS A 210 -0.85 14.49 -11.77
CA LYS A 210 -0.46 13.75 -12.98
C LYS A 210 -0.95 12.31 -12.97
N GLU A 211 -1.03 11.72 -11.78
CA GLU A 211 -1.38 10.33 -11.54
C GLU A 211 -2.25 10.25 -10.28
N VAL A 212 -3.14 9.25 -10.26
CA VAL A 212 -3.98 8.93 -9.11
C VAL A 212 -4.04 7.42 -8.94
N GLU A 213 -4.20 6.97 -7.71
CA GLU A 213 -4.37 5.57 -7.36
C GLU A 213 -5.85 5.29 -7.05
N VAL A 214 -6.40 4.20 -7.60
CA VAL A 214 -7.81 3.82 -7.43
C VAL A 214 -7.89 2.46 -6.77
N ILE A 215 -8.28 2.41 -5.51
CA ILE A 215 -8.46 1.14 -4.78
C ILE A 215 -9.86 0.61 -5.08
N THR A 216 -9.95 -0.53 -5.75
CA THR A 216 -11.20 -1.23 -6.11
C THR A 216 -11.47 -2.44 -5.20
N GLY A 217 -10.48 -2.85 -4.42
CA GLY A 217 -10.55 -3.96 -3.46
C GLY A 217 -10.08 -5.30 -4.02
N ALA A 218 -9.62 -6.19 -3.14
CA ALA A 218 -9.01 -7.48 -3.52
C ALA A 218 -10.01 -8.53 -4.08
N GLY A 219 -11.32 -8.26 -4.04
CA GLY A 219 -12.34 -9.18 -4.54
C GLY A 219 -12.68 -10.36 -3.61
N ASN A 220 -12.00 -10.51 -2.48
CA ASN A 220 -12.14 -11.67 -1.58
C ASN A 220 -13.49 -11.78 -0.84
N HIS A 221 -14.32 -10.73 -0.83
CA HIS A 221 -15.67 -10.71 -0.23
C HIS A 221 -16.78 -10.58 -1.29
N SER A 222 -16.44 -10.78 -2.55
CA SER A 222 -17.46 -10.75 -3.59
C SER A 222 -18.28 -12.03 -3.50
N GLY A 223 -19.61 -11.94 -3.60
CA GLY A 223 -20.49 -13.10 -3.74
C GLY A 223 -20.14 -13.94 -4.99
N PRO A 224 -20.95 -14.97 -5.32
CA PRO A 224 -20.66 -15.92 -6.42
C PRO A 224 -20.35 -15.29 -7.79
N GLU A 225 -20.65 -14.00 -7.99
CA GLU A 225 -20.38 -13.25 -9.22
C GLU A 225 -19.03 -12.50 -9.27
N GLY A 226 -18.17 -12.62 -8.26
CA GLY A 226 -16.82 -12.03 -8.27
C GLY A 226 -16.76 -10.50 -8.14
N ALA A 227 -15.56 -9.93 -8.18
CA ALA A 227 -15.31 -8.52 -7.91
C ALA A 227 -15.88 -7.61 -9.02
N LYS A 228 -17.01 -6.95 -8.75
CA LYS A 228 -17.76 -6.17 -9.76
C LYS A 228 -17.18 -4.78 -10.06
N ILE A 229 -16.47 -4.16 -9.11
CA ILE A 229 -16.04 -2.75 -9.22
C ILE A 229 -14.87 -2.61 -10.18
N LYS A 230 -13.83 -3.45 -10.04
CA LYS A 230 -12.63 -3.39 -10.87
C LYS A 230 -12.90 -3.41 -12.38
N PRO A 231 -13.61 -4.41 -12.94
CA PRO A 231 -13.84 -4.45 -14.39
C PRO A 231 -14.62 -3.24 -14.90
N GLU A 232 -15.58 -2.72 -14.13
CA GLU A 232 -16.36 -1.55 -14.52
C GLU A 232 -15.56 -0.25 -14.41
N VAL A 233 -14.70 -0.10 -13.40
CA VAL A 233 -13.74 1.01 -13.32
C VAL A 233 -12.80 1.01 -14.53
N GLU A 234 -12.21 -0.13 -14.87
CA GLU A 234 -11.32 -0.23 -16.03
C GLU A 234 -12.05 0.12 -17.33
N LYS A 235 -13.25 -0.43 -17.54
CA LYS A 235 -14.11 -0.13 -18.70
C LYS A 235 -14.42 1.36 -18.79
N HIS A 236 -14.79 1.98 -17.66
CA HIS A 236 -15.09 3.40 -17.58
C HIS A 236 -13.86 4.27 -17.92
N LEU A 237 -12.70 3.96 -17.34
CA LEU A 237 -11.44 4.66 -17.63
C LEU A 237 -11.03 4.54 -19.10
N LYS A 238 -11.15 3.34 -19.70
CA LYS A 238 -10.93 3.13 -21.14
C LYS A 238 -11.86 4.01 -21.97
N SER A 239 -13.16 4.03 -21.63
CA SER A 239 -14.16 4.82 -22.36
C SER A 239 -13.83 6.31 -22.39
N LYS A 240 -13.23 6.81 -21.30
CA LYS A 240 -12.79 8.21 -21.14
C LYS A 240 -11.35 8.47 -21.58
N LYS A 241 -10.71 7.49 -22.21
CA LYS A 241 -9.34 7.56 -22.76
C LYS A 241 -8.27 7.87 -21.71
N TYR A 242 -8.48 7.46 -20.46
CA TYR A 242 -7.42 7.50 -19.44
C TYR A 242 -6.43 6.35 -19.67
N LYS A 243 -5.15 6.63 -19.46
CA LYS A 243 -4.11 5.59 -19.33
C LYS A 243 -4.14 5.10 -17.89
N PHE A 244 -4.08 3.78 -17.71
CA PHE A 244 -4.02 3.17 -16.38
C PHE A 244 -3.19 1.88 -16.45
N ALA A 245 -2.62 1.49 -15.31
CA ALA A 245 -1.94 0.23 -15.12
C ALA A 245 -2.45 -0.39 -13.81
N ALA A 246 -2.71 -1.70 -13.81
CA ALA A 246 -3.09 -2.39 -12.59
C ALA A 246 -1.84 -2.80 -11.82
N GLU A 247 -1.66 -2.29 -10.60
CA GLU A 247 -0.62 -2.75 -9.69
C GLU A 247 -1.23 -3.79 -8.73
N LYS A 248 -0.59 -4.95 -8.58
CA LYS A 248 -1.15 -6.20 -8.00
C LYS A 248 -2.09 -6.01 -6.78
N ASN A 249 -3.17 -6.80 -6.76
CA ASN A 249 -4.15 -7.02 -5.67
C ASN A 249 -5.06 -5.84 -5.27
N GLY A 250 -5.92 -5.39 -6.18
CA GLY A 250 -7.08 -4.55 -5.85
C GLY A 250 -6.88 -3.05 -5.98
N SER A 251 -5.77 -2.63 -6.58
CA SER A 251 -5.43 -1.28 -7.06
C SER A 251 -5.14 -1.28 -8.56
#